data_AF-H5TTY9-F1
#
_entry.id   AF-H5TTY9-F1
#
_cell.length_a   1.000
_cell.length_b   1.000
_cell.length_c   1.000
_cell.angle_alpha   90.00
_cell.angle_beta   90.00
_cell.angle_gamma   90.00
#
_symmetry.space_group_name_H-M   'P 1'
#
loop_
_entity.id
_entity.type
_entity.pdbx_description
1 polymer ?
#
loop_
_entity_poly.entity_id
_entity_poly.type
_entity_poly.pdbx_seq_one_letter_code
_entity_poly.pdbx_strand_id
1 'polypeptide(L)'
;MTLTTDQSAAHTPTGAAAEFLAQPVDHLSNIPWPFPDELAEFSYSVNVEPARVPHRTRGGEWGRNLVDLGGAEYPSIMAERRRILDADPSRVRIRPGMEIACWDLLLYYLRDLALAYPHFMRLDELGAGRFHWRNDLLGTDAAFTLGDGDTLPGGPMEFLAREVPDDLLLVVERDGRLYFDAGVVTFAAAWSVSFDVGMDMYEIHAPVPGLIRDGIVARAEQFLRRLPADQVYRRVNWTLSASDSHKLDVSLEELPEWGRDIPAMVRDNDFGSARLRIELEHFIRLPMSGAVTFNIRTFMASLNEVRRIPEWSAQLATVIETLDERIATYKGFFDYRDDVVAYLRQPISD
;
A
#
# COMPACT_ATOMS: atom_id res chain seq x y z
N MET A 1 7.12 31.89 -13.71
CA MET A 1 8.05 31.09 -14.52
C MET A 1 7.44 29.70 -14.55
N THR A 2 6.83 29.36 -15.68
CA THR A 2 6.04 28.13 -15.85
C THR A 2 6.95 26.93 -15.65
N LEU A 3 6.66 26.10 -14.62
CA LEU A 3 7.31 24.81 -14.47
C LEU A 3 6.86 23.94 -15.64
N THR A 4 7.74 23.74 -16.62
CA THR A 4 7.59 22.70 -17.62
C THR A 4 7.80 21.36 -16.93
N THR A 5 6.73 20.72 -16.49
CA THR A 5 6.70 19.26 -16.35
C THR A 5 6.65 18.66 -17.75
N ASP A 6 7.77 18.72 -18.47
CA ASP A 6 7.92 17.97 -19.72
C ASP A 6 8.19 16.51 -19.38
N GLN A 7 7.13 15.77 -19.05
CA GLN A 7 7.16 14.31 -18.88
C GLN A 7 6.99 13.57 -20.23
N SER A 8 7.33 14.19 -21.37
CA SER A 8 7.15 13.57 -22.70
C SER A 8 8.41 12.91 -23.29
N ALA A 9 9.58 13.16 -22.72
CA ALA A 9 10.78 12.39 -23.05
C ALA A 9 10.87 11.15 -22.17
N ALA A 10 10.94 9.97 -22.76
CA ALA A 10 11.20 8.73 -22.03
C ALA A 10 12.55 8.86 -21.31
N HIS A 11 12.50 9.12 -19.99
CA HIS A 11 13.67 9.12 -19.13
C HIS A 11 14.36 7.76 -19.28
N THR A 12 15.63 7.79 -19.68
CA THR A 12 16.45 6.58 -19.82
C THR A 12 17.36 6.52 -18.61
N PRO A 13 17.12 5.61 -17.65
CA PRO A 13 17.96 5.45 -16.46
C PRO A 13 19.40 5.12 -16.87
N THR A 14 20.38 5.59 -16.09
CA THR A 14 21.80 5.29 -16.32
C THR A 14 22.49 4.83 -15.02
N GLY A 15 23.63 4.15 -15.16
CA GLY A 15 24.42 3.68 -14.02
C GLY A 15 23.63 2.76 -13.08
N ALA A 16 23.73 3.02 -11.77
CA ALA A 16 23.09 2.19 -10.75
C ALA A 16 21.56 2.09 -10.92
N ALA A 17 20.90 3.14 -11.43
CA ALA A 17 19.46 3.12 -11.69
C ALA A 17 19.10 2.12 -12.80
N ALA A 18 19.91 2.06 -13.87
CA ALA A 18 19.72 1.08 -14.94
C ALA A 18 19.95 -0.36 -14.44
N GLU A 19 20.95 -0.57 -13.59
CA GLU A 19 21.24 -1.88 -12.99
C GLU A 19 20.10 -2.34 -12.06
N PHE A 20 19.54 -1.43 -11.24
CA PHE A 20 18.40 -1.71 -10.38
C PHE A 20 17.17 -2.13 -11.19
N LEU A 21 16.88 -1.42 -12.28
CA LEU A 21 15.73 -1.68 -13.13
C LEU A 21 15.90 -2.86 -14.09
N ALA A 22 17.12 -3.39 -14.23
CA ALA A 22 17.40 -4.60 -15.00
C ALA A 22 17.27 -5.89 -14.17
N GLN A 23 17.01 -5.78 -12.85
CA GLN A 23 16.84 -6.95 -11.99
C GLN A 23 15.60 -7.76 -12.40
N PRO A 24 15.66 -9.10 -12.30
CA PRO A 24 14.49 -9.93 -12.57
C PRO A 24 13.38 -9.60 -11.57
N VAL A 25 12.14 -9.61 -12.06
CA VAL A 25 10.96 -9.46 -11.23
C VAL A 25 10.64 -10.80 -10.58
N ASP A 26 10.59 -10.82 -9.25
CA ASP A 26 10.09 -11.96 -8.47
C ASP A 26 9.20 -11.46 -7.34
N HIS A 27 7.88 -11.57 -7.53
CA HIS A 27 6.87 -11.09 -6.60
C HIS A 27 6.90 -11.79 -5.24
N LEU A 28 7.57 -12.95 -5.12
CA LEU A 28 7.71 -13.66 -3.85
C LEU A 28 8.93 -13.21 -3.04
N SER A 29 9.89 -12.53 -3.66
CA SER A 29 11.19 -12.26 -3.06
C SER A 29 11.14 -11.26 -1.89
N ASN A 30 10.20 -10.32 -1.94
CA ASN A 30 9.96 -9.31 -0.92
C ASN A 30 8.50 -9.28 -0.45
N ILE A 31 7.73 -10.34 -0.71
CA ILE A 31 6.34 -10.39 -0.26
C ILE A 31 6.29 -10.43 1.28
N PRO A 32 5.51 -9.55 1.93
CA PRO A 32 5.36 -9.54 3.38
C PRO A 32 4.45 -10.68 3.83
N TRP A 33 4.96 -11.92 3.72
CA TRP A 33 4.21 -13.14 3.99
C TRP A 33 3.55 -13.07 5.39
N PRO A 34 2.21 -13.05 5.47
CA PRO A 34 1.52 -12.61 6.67
C PRO A 34 1.35 -13.71 7.72
N PHE A 35 1.75 -14.94 7.39
CA PHE A 35 1.55 -16.11 8.22
C PHE A 35 2.88 -16.56 8.82
N PRO A 36 3.03 -16.58 10.15
CA PRO A 36 4.17 -17.21 10.80
C PRO A 36 4.30 -18.67 10.40
N ASP A 37 5.51 -19.19 10.26
CA ASP A 37 5.75 -20.60 9.86
C ASP A 37 4.99 -21.63 10.72
N GLU A 38 4.76 -21.32 12.00
CA GLU A 38 4.11 -22.20 12.97
C GLU A 38 2.57 -22.05 13.01
N LEU A 39 1.98 -21.23 12.13
CA LEU A 39 0.55 -20.93 12.17
C LEU A 39 -0.30 -22.15 11.77
N ALA A 40 -1.03 -22.70 12.75
CA ALA A 40 -1.96 -23.81 12.55
C ALA A 40 -3.40 -23.36 12.21
N GLU A 41 -3.85 -22.24 12.77
CA GLU A 41 -5.18 -21.65 12.54
C GLU A 41 -5.08 -20.12 12.46
N PHE A 42 -5.82 -19.48 11.55
CA PHE A 42 -5.82 -18.02 11.42
C PHE A 42 -6.91 -17.39 12.30
N SER A 43 -6.55 -16.33 13.03
CA SER A 43 -7.50 -15.45 13.70
C SER A 43 -7.07 -13.99 13.58
N TYR A 44 -8.04 -13.07 13.55
CA TYR A 44 -7.72 -11.65 13.64
C TYR A 44 -7.11 -11.33 15.00
N SER A 45 -5.93 -10.74 14.96
CA SER A 45 -5.22 -10.25 16.14
C SER A 45 -4.72 -8.83 15.87
N VAL A 46 -4.29 -8.15 16.93
CA VAL A 46 -3.52 -6.91 16.78
C VAL A 46 -2.11 -7.31 16.39
N ASN A 47 -1.85 -7.43 15.09
CA ASN A 47 -0.58 -7.86 14.50
C ASN A 47 0.35 -6.67 14.22
N VAL A 48 0.46 -5.76 15.18
CA VAL A 48 1.29 -4.56 15.07
C VAL A 48 2.68 -4.82 15.64
N GLU A 49 3.72 -4.49 14.89
CA GLU A 49 5.12 -4.66 15.25
C GLU A 49 5.96 -3.42 14.89
N PRO A 50 7.15 -3.24 15.49
CA PRO A 50 8.09 -2.21 15.05
C PRO A 50 8.46 -2.37 13.58
N ALA A 51 8.49 -1.27 12.83
CA ALA A 51 8.93 -1.25 11.44
C ALA A 51 10.46 -1.14 11.31
N ARG A 52 10.96 -1.18 10.07
CA ARG A 52 12.40 -1.14 9.72
C ARG A 52 13.21 -2.31 10.27
N VAL A 53 12.52 -3.39 10.63
CA VAL A 53 13.12 -4.66 10.99
C VAL A 53 13.00 -5.57 9.76
N PRO A 54 14.10 -6.02 9.14
CA PRO A 54 14.02 -6.96 8.03
C PRO A 54 13.52 -8.34 8.49
N HIS A 55 12.56 -8.93 7.75
CA HIS A 55 12.09 -10.30 7.97
C HIS A 55 12.51 -11.17 6.81
N ARG A 56 13.23 -12.24 7.12
CA ARG A 56 13.56 -13.29 6.14
C ARG A 56 12.42 -14.28 6.04
N THR A 57 12.12 -14.67 4.82
CA THR A 57 11.08 -15.64 4.48
C THR A 57 11.66 -16.68 3.51
N ARG A 58 10.85 -17.66 3.09
CA ARG A 58 11.27 -18.64 2.06
C ARG A 58 11.46 -18.00 0.69
N GLY A 59 10.74 -16.92 0.38
CA GLY A 59 10.88 -16.17 -0.86
C GLY A 59 12.06 -15.21 -0.87
N GLY A 60 12.40 -14.62 0.29
CA GLY A 60 13.53 -13.71 0.40
C GLY A 60 13.50 -12.87 1.67
N GLU A 61 13.44 -11.54 1.55
CA GLU A 61 13.45 -10.61 2.68
C GLU A 61 12.57 -9.39 2.40
N TRP A 62 11.82 -8.94 3.41
CA TRP A 62 11.01 -7.72 3.33
C TRP A 62 11.15 -6.86 4.58
N GLY A 63 10.66 -5.63 4.52
CA GLY A 63 10.49 -4.78 5.71
C GLY A 63 11.73 -4.03 6.18
N ARG A 64 12.79 -3.98 5.38
CA ARG A 64 14.00 -3.20 5.65
C ARG A 64 13.74 -1.69 5.62
N ASN A 65 13.06 -1.23 4.58
CA ASN A 65 12.75 0.17 4.34
C ASN A 65 11.29 0.46 4.68
N LEU A 66 10.99 1.72 4.99
CA LEU A 66 9.61 2.16 5.21
C LEU A 66 8.82 2.12 3.90
N VAL A 67 9.35 2.76 2.85
CA VAL A 67 8.82 2.63 1.49
C VAL A 67 9.57 1.51 0.78
N ASP A 68 8.85 0.45 0.43
CA ASP A 68 9.38 -0.63 -0.40
C ASP A 68 9.09 -0.33 -1.87
N LEU A 69 10.13 -0.07 -2.68
CA LEU A 69 9.95 0.23 -4.11
C LEU A 69 9.46 -0.98 -4.92
N GLY A 70 9.49 -2.20 -4.38
CA GLY A 70 9.19 -3.45 -5.08
C GLY A 70 10.40 -4.00 -5.83
N GLY A 71 10.97 -3.22 -6.73
CA GLY A 71 12.09 -3.63 -7.58
C GLY A 71 12.01 -2.96 -8.96
N ALA A 72 12.35 -3.72 -10.01
CA ALA A 72 12.34 -3.23 -11.40
C ALA A 72 10.96 -2.72 -11.88
N GLU A 73 9.86 -3.12 -11.23
CA GLU A 73 8.50 -2.66 -11.55
C GLU A 73 8.14 -1.31 -10.93
N TYR A 74 9.01 -0.70 -10.11
CA TYR A 74 8.71 0.60 -9.51
C TYR A 74 8.25 1.65 -10.54
N PRO A 75 8.90 1.85 -11.71
CA PRO A 75 8.44 2.80 -12.71
C PRO A 75 7.08 2.44 -13.33
N SER A 76 6.77 1.15 -13.54
CA SER A 76 5.48 0.75 -14.12
C SER A 76 4.33 0.93 -13.12
N ILE A 77 4.56 0.61 -11.85
CA ILE A 77 3.61 0.87 -10.76
C ILE A 77 3.35 2.39 -10.65
N MET A 78 4.40 3.21 -10.73
CA MET A 78 4.27 4.68 -10.67
C MET A 78 3.62 5.27 -11.89
N ALA A 79 3.87 4.73 -13.08
CA ALA A 79 3.15 5.13 -14.29
C ALA A 79 1.65 4.87 -14.16
N GLU A 80 1.25 3.71 -13.62
CA GLU A 80 -0.16 3.39 -13.41
C GLU A 80 -0.81 4.31 -12.36
N ARG A 81 -0.14 4.56 -11.24
CA ARG A 81 -0.63 5.52 -10.23
C ARG A 81 -0.83 6.92 -10.83
N ARG A 82 0.15 7.42 -11.59
CA ARG A 82 0.09 8.73 -12.25
C ARG A 82 -1.07 8.78 -13.26
N ARG A 83 -1.25 7.72 -14.06
CA ARG A 83 -2.37 7.58 -15.00
C ARG A 83 -3.73 7.67 -14.28
N ILE A 84 -3.87 6.98 -13.14
CA ILE A 84 -5.10 7.01 -12.34
C ILE A 84 -5.36 8.42 -11.79
N LEU A 85 -4.36 9.07 -11.20
CA LEU A 85 -4.50 10.42 -10.65
C LEU A 85 -4.84 11.46 -11.72
N ASP A 86 -4.26 11.34 -12.91
CA ASP A 86 -4.56 12.22 -14.05
C ASP A 86 -5.99 12.01 -14.56
N ALA A 87 -6.47 10.77 -14.58
CA ALA A 87 -7.80 10.41 -15.06
C ALA A 87 -8.91 10.72 -14.05
N ASP A 88 -8.63 10.53 -12.76
CA ASP A 88 -9.59 10.68 -11.66
C ASP A 88 -8.97 11.45 -10.49
N PRO A 89 -9.05 12.80 -10.50
CA PRO A 89 -8.59 13.62 -9.39
C PRO A 89 -9.37 13.37 -8.07
N SER A 90 -10.51 12.68 -8.11
CA SER A 90 -11.29 12.38 -6.90
C SER A 90 -10.60 11.38 -5.98
N ARG A 91 -9.57 10.67 -6.48
CA ARG A 91 -8.66 9.83 -5.69
C ARG A 91 -7.81 10.61 -4.68
N VAL A 92 -7.76 11.93 -4.79
CA VAL A 92 -7.14 12.84 -3.83
C VAL A 92 -8.25 13.55 -3.05
N ARG A 93 -8.27 13.38 -1.73
CA ARG A 93 -9.24 14.05 -0.85
C ARG A 93 -8.53 14.62 0.35
N ILE A 94 -8.61 15.92 0.54
CA ILE A 94 -7.94 16.64 1.62
C ILE A 94 -8.95 17.61 2.23
N ARG A 95 -9.27 17.45 3.52
CA ARG A 95 -10.15 18.38 4.22
C ARG A 95 -9.42 19.69 4.54
N PRO A 96 -10.14 20.83 4.61
CA PRO A 96 -9.54 22.10 5.05
C PRO A 96 -8.85 21.97 6.40
N GLY A 97 -7.65 22.54 6.54
CA GLY A 97 -6.84 22.48 7.76
C GLY A 97 -5.80 21.37 7.78
N MET A 98 -5.79 20.47 6.78
CA MET A 98 -4.81 19.39 6.65
C MET A 98 -3.51 19.81 5.93
N GLU A 99 -3.39 21.06 5.49
CA GLU A 99 -2.31 21.52 4.63
C GLU A 99 -0.92 21.34 5.28
N ILE A 100 -0.81 21.64 6.58
CA ILE A 100 0.43 21.44 7.35
C ILE A 100 0.79 19.95 7.43
N ALA A 101 -0.19 19.08 7.65
CA ALA A 101 0.03 17.63 7.73
C ALA A 101 0.48 17.06 6.38
N CYS A 102 -0.07 17.56 5.26
CA CYS A 102 0.36 17.16 3.93
C CYS A 102 1.82 17.57 3.63
N TRP A 103 2.24 18.77 4.05
CA TRP A 103 3.64 19.20 3.94
C TRP A 103 4.59 18.40 4.83
N ASP A 104 4.16 18.10 6.06
CA ASP A 104 4.92 17.28 7.01
C ASP A 104 5.11 15.85 6.48
N LEU A 105 4.05 15.26 5.92
CA LEU A 105 4.09 13.98 5.23
C LEU A 105 5.11 13.99 4.08
N LEU A 106 5.03 14.97 3.18
CA LEU A 106 5.95 15.11 2.05
C LEU A 106 7.40 15.13 2.53
N LEU A 107 7.74 16.04 3.44
CA LEU A 107 9.13 16.17 3.90
C LEU A 107 9.62 14.96 4.69
N TYR A 108 8.74 14.31 5.47
CA TYR A 108 9.10 13.09 6.19
C TYR A 108 9.52 12.00 5.20
N TYR A 109 8.71 11.72 4.18
CA TYR A 109 8.96 10.64 3.24
C TYR A 109 10.08 10.94 2.25
N LEU A 110 10.20 12.18 1.73
CA LEU A 110 11.31 12.50 0.83
C LEU A 110 12.68 12.39 1.54
N ARG A 111 12.74 12.78 2.83
CA ARG A 111 13.95 12.57 3.64
C ARG A 111 14.22 11.09 3.86
N ASP A 112 13.20 10.30 4.19
CA ASP A 112 13.35 8.86 4.36
C ASP A 112 13.85 8.16 3.10
N LEU A 113 13.25 8.47 1.95
CA LEU A 113 13.64 7.94 0.65
C LEU A 113 15.08 8.31 0.27
N ALA A 114 15.49 9.57 0.49
CA ALA A 114 16.87 10.00 0.24
C ALA A 114 17.89 9.28 1.13
N LEU A 115 17.49 8.86 2.34
CA LEU A 115 18.35 8.07 3.25
C LEU A 115 18.34 6.57 2.91
N ALA A 116 17.19 6.02 2.53
CA ALA A 116 17.02 4.60 2.21
C ALA A 116 17.58 4.24 0.83
N TYR A 117 17.51 5.18 -0.12
CA TYR A 117 17.91 5.01 -1.52
C TYR A 117 18.86 6.12 -2.01
N PRO A 118 20.00 6.37 -1.32
CA PRO A 118 20.87 7.53 -1.58
C PRO A 118 21.56 7.49 -2.96
N HIS A 119 21.56 6.33 -3.63
CA HIS A 119 22.09 6.18 -4.98
C HIS A 119 21.14 6.63 -6.09
N PHE A 120 19.85 6.79 -5.77
CA PHE A 120 18.78 7.06 -6.74
C PHE A 120 18.00 8.32 -6.41
N MET A 121 17.97 8.69 -5.14
CA MET A 121 17.07 9.70 -4.62
C MET A 121 17.83 10.69 -3.77
N ARG A 122 17.54 11.98 -3.97
CA ARG A 122 18.21 13.06 -3.25
C ARG A 122 17.24 14.18 -2.96
N LEU A 123 17.30 14.68 -1.73
CA LEU A 123 16.63 15.91 -1.30
C LEU A 123 17.67 16.93 -0.88
N ASP A 124 17.82 18.01 -1.65
CA ASP A 124 18.69 19.13 -1.34
C ASP A 124 17.90 20.25 -0.65
N GLU A 125 18.34 20.68 0.55
CA GLU A 125 17.79 21.86 1.23
C GLU A 125 18.56 23.12 0.79
N LEU A 126 17.90 24.00 0.04
CA LEU A 126 18.53 25.17 -0.59
C LEU A 126 18.48 26.44 0.28
N GLY A 127 17.93 26.33 1.49
CA GLY A 127 17.69 27.44 2.43
C GLY A 127 16.36 28.16 2.19
N ALA A 128 15.93 28.96 3.17
CA ALA A 128 14.67 29.73 3.14
C ALA A 128 13.42 28.89 2.79
N GLY A 129 13.38 27.62 3.23
CA GLY A 129 12.25 26.71 2.97
C GLY A 129 12.20 26.15 1.55
N ARG A 130 13.22 26.40 0.71
CA ARG A 130 13.32 25.82 -0.64
C ARG A 130 13.99 24.46 -0.62
N PHE A 131 13.43 23.53 -1.39
CA PHE A 131 13.90 22.17 -1.55
C PHE A 131 14.05 21.82 -3.02
N HIS A 132 14.95 20.87 -3.32
CA HIS A 132 15.10 20.27 -4.63
C HIS A 132 15.14 18.75 -4.49
N TRP A 133 14.11 18.09 -5.02
CA TRP A 133 13.97 16.64 -5.06
C TRP A 133 14.45 16.09 -6.42
N ARG A 134 15.23 15.02 -6.38
CA ARG A 134 15.60 14.22 -7.56
C ARG A 134 15.32 12.75 -7.29
N ASN A 135 14.71 12.07 -8.26
CA ASN A 135 14.45 10.64 -8.28
C ASN A 135 14.85 10.07 -9.65
N ASP A 136 16.05 9.50 -9.71
CA ASP A 136 16.66 8.99 -10.94
C ASP A 136 15.97 7.74 -11.49
N LEU A 137 15.14 7.06 -10.69
CA LEU A 137 14.36 5.89 -11.15
C LEU A 137 13.10 6.32 -11.91
N LEU A 138 12.52 7.48 -11.57
CA LEU A 138 11.33 8.02 -12.23
C LEU A 138 11.62 9.20 -13.17
N GLY A 139 12.85 9.72 -13.15
CA GLY A 139 13.24 10.93 -13.88
C GLY A 139 12.66 12.21 -13.28
N THR A 140 12.22 12.19 -12.01
CA THR A 140 11.66 13.37 -11.35
C THR A 140 12.79 14.32 -10.97
N ASP A 141 12.69 15.58 -11.38
CA ASP A 141 13.55 16.69 -10.97
C ASP A 141 12.62 17.88 -10.64
N ALA A 142 12.44 18.17 -9.35
CA ALA A 142 11.42 19.11 -8.89
C ALA A 142 11.94 20.01 -7.77
N ALA A 143 11.78 21.32 -7.94
CA ALA A 143 12.05 22.30 -6.89
C ALA A 143 10.74 22.85 -6.33
N PHE A 144 10.66 22.97 -5.00
CA PHE A 144 9.48 23.47 -4.31
C PHE A 144 9.84 24.31 -3.08
N THR A 145 8.86 25.07 -2.60
CA THR A 145 8.99 25.88 -1.38
C THR A 145 7.97 25.42 -0.35
N LEU A 146 8.46 25.03 0.83
CA LEU A 146 7.62 24.59 1.95
C LEU A 146 6.56 25.66 2.29
N GLY A 147 5.30 25.24 2.31
CA GLY A 147 4.17 26.11 2.61
C GLY A 147 3.62 26.88 1.40
N ASP A 148 4.28 26.81 0.25
CA ASP A 148 3.83 27.45 -0.99
C ASP A 148 3.32 26.38 -1.97
N GLY A 149 2.00 26.16 -1.94
CA GLY A 149 1.33 25.19 -2.79
C GLY A 149 1.46 25.46 -4.29
N ASP A 150 1.71 26.71 -4.70
CA ASP A 150 1.84 27.07 -6.11
C ASP A 150 3.13 26.51 -6.73
N THR A 151 4.09 26.11 -5.90
CA THR A 151 5.35 25.48 -6.35
C THR A 151 5.24 23.97 -6.56
N LEU A 152 4.13 23.34 -6.15
CA LEU A 152 3.82 21.94 -6.37
C LEU A 152 2.38 21.79 -6.87
N PRO A 153 2.15 21.76 -8.21
CA PRO A 153 0.83 21.47 -8.76
C PRO A 153 0.26 20.15 -8.19
N GLY A 154 -1.00 20.16 -7.77
CA GLY A 154 -1.64 19.03 -7.05
C GLY A 154 -1.37 19.01 -5.54
N GLY A 155 -0.44 19.84 -5.07
CA GLY A 155 -0.08 19.95 -3.66
C GLY A 155 0.88 18.86 -3.16
N PRO A 156 1.35 18.98 -1.91
CA PRO A 156 2.44 18.16 -1.40
C PRO A 156 2.08 16.67 -1.25
N MET A 157 0.83 16.34 -0.91
CA MET A 157 0.40 14.96 -0.72
C MET A 157 0.26 14.21 -2.05
N GLU A 158 -0.32 14.84 -3.08
CA GLU A 158 -0.42 14.25 -4.41
C GLU A 158 0.97 14.12 -5.05
N PHE A 159 1.83 15.13 -4.90
CA PHE A 159 3.22 15.03 -5.35
C PHE A 159 3.92 13.82 -4.73
N LEU A 160 3.81 13.63 -3.41
CA LEU A 160 4.41 12.46 -2.77
C LEU A 160 3.81 11.15 -3.30
N ALA A 161 2.49 11.07 -3.46
CA ALA A 161 1.84 9.88 -4.02
C ALA A 161 2.40 9.53 -5.41
N ARG A 162 2.73 10.53 -6.23
CA ARG A 162 3.35 10.32 -7.56
C ARG A 162 4.81 9.83 -7.50
N GLU A 163 5.39 9.74 -6.32
CA GLU A 163 6.76 9.27 -6.05
C GLU A 163 6.82 7.97 -5.23
N VAL A 164 5.74 7.56 -4.56
CA VAL A 164 5.73 6.35 -3.71
C VAL A 164 4.67 5.32 -4.14
N PRO A 165 4.96 4.00 -4.05
CA PRO A 165 3.99 2.94 -4.34
C PRO A 165 2.86 2.84 -3.33
N ASP A 166 3.04 3.39 -2.14
CA ASP A 166 2.06 3.39 -1.06
C ASP A 166 0.86 4.30 -1.37
N ASP A 167 -0.34 3.82 -1.04
CA ASP A 167 -1.47 4.73 -0.81
C ASP A 167 -1.25 5.46 0.51
N LEU A 168 -1.58 6.75 0.54
CA LEU A 168 -1.24 7.65 1.64
C LEU A 168 -2.51 8.10 2.35
N LEU A 169 -2.58 7.90 3.66
CA LEU A 169 -3.68 8.39 4.50
C LEU A 169 -3.12 9.21 5.66
N LEU A 170 -3.89 10.22 6.08
CA LEU A 170 -3.63 11.07 7.22
C LEU A 170 -4.82 11.06 8.17
N VAL A 171 -4.53 10.66 9.41
CA VAL A 171 -5.46 10.52 10.51
C VAL A 171 -5.12 11.57 11.57
N VAL A 172 -6.12 12.33 12.00
CA VAL A 172 -5.97 13.40 13.01
C VAL A 172 -6.95 13.23 14.15
N GLU A 173 -6.56 13.70 15.33
CA GLU A 173 -7.43 13.70 16.49
C GLU A 173 -8.30 14.97 16.50
N ARG A 174 -9.62 14.79 16.56
CA ARG A 174 -10.61 15.86 16.78
C ARG A 174 -11.58 15.39 17.84
N ASP A 175 -11.92 16.25 18.80
CA ASP A 175 -12.92 15.96 19.84
C ASP A 175 -12.72 14.60 20.56
N GLY A 176 -11.46 14.18 20.74
CA GLY A 176 -11.08 12.95 21.41
C GLY A 176 -11.21 11.66 20.58
N ARG A 177 -11.47 11.76 19.27
CA ARG A 177 -11.56 10.63 18.33
C ARG A 177 -10.62 10.83 17.15
N LEU A 178 -10.23 9.73 16.51
CA LEU A 178 -9.40 9.77 15.31
C LEU A 178 -10.25 9.79 14.04
N TYR A 179 -9.91 10.69 13.13
CA TYR A 179 -10.59 10.92 11.85
C TYR A 179 -9.64 10.81 10.68
N PHE A 180 -10.06 10.12 9.62
CA PHE A 180 -9.35 10.06 8.35
C PHE A 180 -9.68 11.31 7.53
N ASP A 181 -8.82 12.34 7.55
CA ASP A 181 -9.16 13.67 7.03
C ASP A 181 -8.43 14.04 5.73
N ALA A 182 -7.41 13.30 5.34
CA ALA A 182 -6.77 13.47 4.04
C ALA A 182 -6.18 12.16 3.50
N GLY A 183 -6.32 11.90 2.21
CA GLY A 183 -5.87 10.67 1.57
C GLY A 183 -5.59 10.82 0.08
N VAL A 184 -4.65 10.03 -0.42
CA VAL A 184 -4.43 9.76 -1.85
C VAL A 184 -4.40 8.25 -2.03
N VAL A 185 -5.45 7.72 -2.65
CA VAL A 185 -5.67 6.26 -2.74
C VAL A 185 -6.00 5.88 -4.17
N THR A 186 -5.09 5.15 -4.81
CA THR A 186 -5.25 4.68 -6.19
C THR A 186 -5.28 3.17 -6.28
N PHE A 187 -4.72 2.46 -5.30
CA PHE A 187 -4.60 1.01 -5.33
C PHE A 187 -5.49 0.37 -4.28
N ALA A 188 -6.71 0.87 -4.08
CA ALA A 188 -7.64 0.38 -3.07
C ALA A 188 -8.07 -1.08 -3.29
N ALA A 189 -8.54 -1.73 -2.22
CA ALA A 189 -9.13 -3.06 -2.23
C ALA A 189 -10.62 -3.01 -1.91
N ALA A 190 -11.44 -2.71 -2.92
CA ALA A 190 -12.90 -2.63 -2.87
C ALA A 190 -13.45 -1.55 -1.89
N TRP A 191 -12.76 -0.42 -1.78
CA TRP A 191 -13.22 0.76 -1.04
C TRP A 191 -12.85 2.06 -1.77
N SER A 192 -13.35 3.20 -1.29
CA SER A 192 -13.17 4.52 -1.91
C SER A 192 -12.76 5.57 -0.88
N VAL A 193 -11.66 6.26 -1.16
CA VAL A 193 -11.21 7.44 -0.38
C VAL A 193 -12.23 8.57 -0.38
N SER A 194 -12.99 8.69 -1.47
CA SER A 194 -14.05 9.69 -1.63
C SER A 194 -15.20 9.49 -0.65
N PHE A 195 -15.46 8.25 -0.26
CA PHE A 195 -16.50 7.91 0.72
C PHE A 195 -16.01 8.10 2.15
N ASP A 196 -14.75 7.76 2.42
CA ASP A 196 -14.28 7.60 3.80
C ASP A 196 -13.65 8.88 4.39
N VAL A 197 -13.16 9.81 3.57
CA VAL A 197 -12.55 11.04 4.10
C VAL A 197 -13.56 11.90 4.87
N GLY A 198 -13.25 12.13 6.13
CA GLY A 198 -14.05 12.84 7.12
C GLY A 198 -14.67 11.93 8.18
N MET A 199 -14.66 10.61 7.96
CA MET A 199 -15.20 9.62 8.90
C MET A 199 -14.22 9.30 10.03
N ASP A 200 -14.77 8.88 11.18
CA ASP A 200 -14.00 8.39 12.31
C ASP A 200 -13.64 6.89 12.20
N MET A 201 -12.73 6.44 13.07
CA MET A 201 -12.26 5.05 13.10
C MET A 201 -13.37 4.00 13.20
N TYR A 202 -14.52 4.30 13.79
CA TYR A 202 -15.64 3.36 13.92
C TYR A 202 -16.52 3.38 12.68
N GLU A 203 -16.69 4.55 12.07
CA GLU A 203 -17.45 4.71 10.82
C GLU A 203 -16.78 3.95 9.67
N ILE A 204 -15.48 4.18 9.43
CA ILE A 204 -14.74 3.52 8.34
C ILE A 204 -14.64 1.99 8.53
N HIS A 205 -14.65 1.51 9.78
CA HIS A 205 -14.56 0.08 10.10
C HIS A 205 -15.93 -0.59 10.36
N ALA A 206 -17.04 0.14 10.29
CA ALA A 206 -18.38 -0.42 10.49
C ALA A 206 -18.72 -1.61 9.57
N PRO A 207 -18.25 -1.67 8.31
CA PRO A 207 -18.49 -2.81 7.43
C PRO A 207 -17.76 -4.10 7.83
N VAL A 208 -16.73 -4.02 8.70
CA VAL A 208 -15.88 -5.18 9.04
C VAL A 208 -16.54 -6.04 10.12
N PRO A 209 -16.87 -7.32 9.85
CA PRO A 209 -17.55 -8.17 10.82
C PRO A 209 -16.77 -8.33 12.13
N GLY A 210 -17.43 -8.09 13.26
CA GLY A 210 -16.87 -8.33 14.60
C GLY A 210 -15.91 -7.27 15.14
N LEU A 211 -15.27 -6.45 14.30
CA LEU A 211 -14.17 -5.56 14.70
C LEU A 211 -14.55 -4.57 15.83
N ILE A 212 -15.70 -3.92 15.70
CA ILE A 212 -16.22 -2.97 16.70
C ILE A 212 -16.68 -3.72 17.95
N ARG A 213 -17.50 -4.77 17.77
CA ARG A 213 -18.11 -5.54 18.87
C ARG A 213 -17.04 -6.20 19.76
N ASP A 214 -15.96 -6.68 19.15
CA ASP A 214 -14.89 -7.41 19.83
C ASP A 214 -13.80 -6.44 20.38
N GLY A 215 -14.06 -5.13 20.32
CA GLY A 215 -13.24 -4.06 20.89
C GLY A 215 -11.92 -3.81 20.17
N ILE A 216 -11.74 -4.34 18.95
CA ILE A 216 -10.50 -4.20 18.18
C ILE A 216 -10.31 -2.73 17.75
N VAL A 217 -11.38 -2.08 17.26
CA VAL A 217 -11.34 -0.66 16.85
C VAL A 217 -10.92 0.25 18.00
N ALA A 218 -11.49 0.05 19.19
CA ALA A 218 -11.16 0.86 20.37
C ALA A 218 -9.69 0.71 20.79
N ARG A 219 -9.15 -0.52 20.75
CA ARG A 219 -7.72 -0.78 21.03
C ARG A 219 -6.81 -0.15 19.97
N ALA A 220 -7.18 -0.25 18.70
CA ALA A 220 -6.43 0.35 17.59
C ALA A 220 -6.42 1.88 17.68
N GLU A 221 -7.57 2.52 17.94
CA GLU A 221 -7.66 3.97 18.15
C GLU A 221 -6.80 4.41 19.33
N GLN A 222 -6.85 3.70 20.46
CA GLN A 222 -6.01 4.00 21.62
C GLN A 222 -4.52 3.86 21.32
N PHE A 223 -4.12 2.83 20.58
CA PHE A 223 -2.74 2.63 20.13
C PHE A 223 -2.28 3.81 19.27
N LEU A 224 -3.03 4.16 18.22
CA LEU A 224 -2.68 5.25 17.30
C LEU A 224 -2.59 6.59 18.03
N ARG A 225 -3.53 6.90 18.94
CA ARG A 225 -3.48 8.12 19.77
C ARG A 225 -2.22 8.21 20.65
N ARG A 226 -1.66 7.07 21.05
CA ARG A 226 -0.45 6.99 21.89
C ARG A 226 0.83 6.72 21.10
N LEU A 227 0.75 6.66 19.77
CA LEU A 227 1.89 6.38 18.89
C LEU A 227 3.01 7.42 19.11
N PRO A 228 4.20 7.01 19.56
CA PRO A 228 5.34 7.90 19.76
C PRO A 228 5.85 8.48 18.43
N ALA A 229 6.34 9.72 18.46
CA ALA A 229 6.88 10.40 17.27
C ALA A 229 8.25 9.86 16.80
N ASP A 230 8.97 9.16 17.66
CA ASP A 230 10.29 8.57 17.41
C ASP A 230 10.22 7.09 17.02
N GLN A 231 9.01 6.52 16.91
CA GLN A 231 8.80 5.11 16.57
C GLN A 231 7.92 4.96 15.33
N VAL A 232 8.24 3.96 14.53
CA VAL A 232 7.46 3.54 13.38
C VAL A 232 6.99 2.13 13.63
N TYR A 233 5.70 1.92 13.43
CA TYR A 233 5.08 0.60 13.53
C TYR A 233 4.50 0.19 12.19
N ARG A 234 4.23 -1.10 12.05
CA ARG A 234 3.55 -1.63 10.89
C ARG A 234 2.71 -2.85 11.23
N ARG A 235 1.85 -3.23 10.30
CA ARG A 235 1.15 -4.50 10.30
C ARG A 235 0.90 -4.97 8.87
N VAL A 236 0.39 -6.19 8.74
CA VAL A 236 -0.01 -6.75 7.46
C VAL A 236 -1.51 -7.04 7.45
N ASN A 237 -2.19 -6.68 6.37
CA ASN A 237 -3.52 -7.16 6.05
C ASN A 237 -3.46 -7.94 4.74
N TRP A 238 -4.36 -8.88 4.51
CA TRP A 238 -4.34 -9.69 3.29
C TRP A 238 -5.74 -10.01 2.81
N THR A 239 -5.90 -10.24 1.51
CA THR A 239 -7.12 -10.76 0.90
C THR A 239 -6.79 -11.61 -0.32
N LEU A 240 -7.78 -12.33 -0.85
CA LEU A 240 -7.71 -12.87 -2.20
C LEU A 240 -8.42 -11.91 -3.14
N SER A 241 -7.67 -11.30 -4.04
CA SER A 241 -8.26 -10.57 -5.15
C SER A 241 -8.43 -11.54 -6.30
N ALA A 242 -9.67 -11.78 -6.72
CA ALA A 242 -9.91 -12.49 -7.96
C ALA A 242 -9.80 -11.47 -9.10
N SER A 243 -8.60 -11.40 -9.67
CA SER A 243 -8.32 -10.76 -10.94
C SER A 243 -7.40 -11.69 -11.72
N ASP A 244 -7.69 -11.87 -13.00
CA ASP A 244 -6.78 -12.52 -13.95
C ASP A 244 -5.52 -11.66 -14.19
N SER A 245 -5.53 -10.42 -13.71
CA SER A 245 -4.50 -9.40 -13.91
C SER A 245 -3.86 -8.94 -12.60
N HIS A 246 -2.66 -8.36 -12.70
CA HIS A 246 -1.98 -7.68 -11.59
C HIS A 246 -2.57 -6.27 -11.36
N LYS A 247 -3.91 -6.14 -11.44
CA LYS A 247 -4.63 -4.85 -11.31
C LYS A 247 -4.52 -4.35 -9.89
N LEU A 248 -3.86 -3.21 -9.74
CA LEU A 248 -3.66 -2.58 -8.43
C LEU A 248 -4.89 -1.78 -8.00
N ASP A 249 -5.60 -1.17 -8.96
CA ASP A 249 -6.81 -0.38 -8.73
C ASP A 249 -8.06 -1.26 -8.72
N VAL A 250 -8.43 -1.75 -7.54
CA VAL A 250 -9.69 -2.49 -7.30
C VAL A 250 -10.62 -1.58 -6.49
N SER A 251 -10.62 -0.27 -6.77
CA SER A 251 -11.47 0.71 -6.09
C SER A 251 -12.95 0.58 -6.48
N LEU A 252 -13.85 1.20 -5.71
CA LEU A 252 -15.28 1.22 -6.05
C LEU A 252 -15.57 2.09 -7.29
N GLU A 253 -14.72 3.07 -7.56
CA GLU A 253 -14.73 3.90 -8.77
C GLU A 253 -14.56 3.05 -10.04
N GLU A 254 -13.72 2.01 -9.98
CA GLU A 254 -13.44 1.09 -11.10
C GLU A 254 -14.26 -0.20 -11.07
N LEU A 255 -15.28 -0.32 -10.21
CA LEU A 255 -16.07 -1.54 -10.05
C LEU A 255 -16.57 -2.15 -11.39
N PRO A 256 -17.02 -1.37 -12.39
CA PRO A 256 -17.40 -1.93 -13.69
C PRO A 256 -16.26 -2.65 -14.44
N GLU A 257 -15.01 -2.24 -14.20
CA GLU A 257 -13.82 -2.77 -14.89
C GLU A 257 -13.28 -4.06 -14.26
N TRP A 258 -13.53 -4.31 -12.97
CA TRP A 258 -13.02 -5.51 -12.27
C TRP A 258 -14.11 -6.41 -11.68
N GLY A 259 -15.36 -5.95 -11.57
CA GLY A 259 -16.45 -6.70 -10.93
C GLY A 259 -16.83 -8.01 -11.63
N ARG A 260 -16.31 -8.26 -12.84
CA ARG A 260 -16.52 -9.48 -13.61
C ARG A 260 -15.37 -10.49 -13.51
N ASP A 261 -14.28 -10.11 -12.87
CA ASP A 261 -13.07 -10.93 -12.81
C ASP A 261 -13.32 -12.20 -12.00
N ILE A 262 -13.94 -12.10 -10.82
CA ILE A 262 -14.28 -13.27 -9.98
C ILE A 262 -15.24 -14.23 -10.72
N PRO A 263 -16.39 -13.78 -11.26
CA PRO A 263 -17.25 -14.67 -12.03
C PRO A 263 -16.56 -15.32 -13.23
N ALA A 264 -15.64 -14.61 -13.91
CA ALA A 264 -14.89 -15.17 -15.03
C ALA A 264 -13.92 -16.26 -14.59
N MET A 265 -13.12 -16.00 -13.55
CA MET A 265 -12.18 -16.97 -12.98
C MET A 265 -12.89 -18.26 -12.55
N VAL A 266 -14.02 -18.15 -11.84
CA VAL A 266 -14.82 -19.31 -11.39
C VAL A 266 -15.39 -20.08 -12.57
N ARG A 267 -15.96 -19.40 -13.58
CA ARG A 267 -16.50 -20.03 -14.79
C ARG A 267 -15.42 -20.82 -15.54
N ASP A 268 -14.22 -20.26 -15.64
CA ASP A 268 -13.12 -20.81 -16.44
C ASP A 268 -12.23 -21.77 -15.63
N ASN A 269 -12.53 -21.98 -14.34
CA ASN A 269 -11.77 -22.83 -13.41
C ASN A 269 -10.29 -22.42 -13.31
N ASP A 270 -10.00 -21.12 -13.41
CA ASP A 270 -8.64 -20.55 -13.42
C ASP A 270 -8.21 -20.05 -12.03
N PHE A 271 -8.29 -20.92 -11.02
CA PHE A 271 -7.93 -20.53 -9.65
C PHE A 271 -6.43 -20.20 -9.47
N GLY A 272 -5.58 -20.59 -10.43
CA GLY A 272 -4.15 -20.26 -10.42
C GLY A 272 -3.86 -18.79 -10.67
N SER A 273 -4.74 -18.06 -11.35
CA SER A 273 -4.56 -16.63 -11.61
C SER A 273 -5.01 -15.75 -10.44
N ALA A 274 -5.81 -16.27 -9.50
CA ALA A 274 -6.20 -15.58 -8.28
C ALA A 274 -4.97 -14.99 -7.57
N ARG A 275 -5.11 -13.79 -7.02
CA ARG A 275 -4.00 -13.04 -6.41
C ARG A 275 -4.12 -13.04 -4.90
N LEU A 276 -3.08 -13.52 -4.24
CA LEU A 276 -2.84 -13.17 -2.84
C LEU A 276 -2.40 -11.72 -2.80
N ARG A 277 -3.27 -10.86 -2.28
CA ARG A 277 -3.01 -9.43 -2.12
C ARG A 277 -2.69 -9.16 -0.66
N ILE A 278 -1.55 -8.54 -0.39
CA ILE A 278 -1.10 -8.19 0.95
C ILE A 278 -0.84 -6.69 1.03
N GLU A 279 -1.39 -6.07 2.06
CA GLU A 279 -1.22 -4.67 2.38
C GLU A 279 -0.27 -4.57 3.56
N LEU A 280 0.92 -4.03 3.31
CA LEU A 280 1.85 -3.65 4.37
C LEU A 280 1.51 -2.22 4.80
N GLU A 281 0.96 -2.11 6.00
CA GLU A 281 0.43 -0.88 6.54
C GLU A 281 1.44 -0.32 7.56
N HIS A 282 1.93 0.91 7.40
CA HIS A 282 2.74 1.56 8.44
C HIS A 282 1.98 2.66 9.18
N PHE A 283 2.35 2.85 10.44
CA PHE A 283 1.83 3.88 11.34
C PHE A 283 2.97 4.76 11.81
N ILE A 284 2.90 6.04 11.47
CA ILE A 284 3.92 7.03 11.85
C ILE A 284 3.22 8.27 12.40
N ARG A 285 3.65 8.74 13.57
CA ARG A 285 3.28 10.07 14.05
C ARG A 285 4.19 11.09 13.40
N LEU A 286 3.62 11.94 12.55
CA LEU A 286 4.38 12.96 11.84
C LEU A 286 4.85 14.06 12.83
N PRO A 287 6.14 14.44 12.77
CA PRO A 287 6.78 15.19 13.86
C PRO A 287 6.35 16.66 13.95
N MET A 288 5.93 17.30 12.85
CA MET A 288 5.60 18.74 12.85
C MET A 288 4.12 19.00 13.11
N SER A 289 3.25 18.20 12.50
CA SER A 289 1.80 18.34 12.54
C SER A 289 1.17 17.52 13.67
N GLY A 290 1.87 16.48 14.14
CA GLY A 290 1.30 15.49 15.04
C GLY A 290 0.20 14.65 14.40
N ALA A 291 -0.07 14.73 13.08
CA ALA A 291 -0.97 13.80 12.41
C ALA A 291 -0.36 12.39 12.41
N VAL A 292 -1.20 11.35 12.38
CA VAL A 292 -0.73 9.98 12.11
C VAL A 292 -0.88 9.73 10.62
N THR A 293 0.20 9.35 9.95
CA THR A 293 0.08 8.77 8.62
C THR A 293 -0.11 7.27 8.71
N PHE A 294 -1.03 6.79 7.89
CA PHE A 294 -1.29 5.39 7.63
C PHE A 294 -1.03 5.15 6.15
N ASN A 295 0.11 4.55 5.82
CA ASN A 295 0.47 4.24 4.43
C ASN A 295 0.24 2.77 4.15
N ILE A 296 -0.27 2.47 2.96
CA ILE A 296 -0.66 1.13 2.55
C ILE A 296 0.15 0.75 1.31
N ARG A 297 1.13 -0.13 1.48
CA ARG A 297 1.89 -0.71 0.37
C ARG A 297 1.29 -2.03 -0.06
N THR A 298 0.79 -2.08 -1.29
CA THR A 298 0.15 -3.29 -1.86
C THR A 298 1.16 -4.21 -2.56
N PHE A 299 1.30 -5.43 -2.06
CA PHE A 299 2.00 -6.53 -2.72
C PHE A 299 0.99 -7.53 -3.27
N MET A 300 1.32 -8.16 -4.40
CA MET A 300 0.49 -9.19 -5.02
C MET A 300 1.35 -10.33 -5.55
N ALA A 301 0.85 -11.55 -5.43
CA ALA A 301 1.39 -12.72 -6.12
C ALA A 301 0.23 -13.63 -6.55
N SER A 302 0.33 -14.28 -7.71
CA SER A 302 -0.64 -15.31 -8.10
C SER A 302 -0.55 -16.56 -7.25
N LEU A 303 -1.62 -17.33 -7.18
CA LEU A 303 -1.58 -18.66 -6.57
C LEU A 303 -0.66 -19.61 -7.36
N ASN A 304 -0.53 -19.44 -8.68
CA ASN A 304 0.51 -20.10 -9.48
C ASN A 304 1.91 -19.82 -8.93
N GLU A 305 2.21 -18.56 -8.59
CA GLU A 305 3.49 -18.19 -8.01
C GLU A 305 3.64 -18.71 -6.59
N VAL A 306 2.65 -18.52 -5.73
CA VAL A 306 2.67 -19.02 -4.34
C VAL A 306 2.95 -20.52 -4.30
N ARG A 307 2.39 -21.30 -5.24
CA ARG A 307 2.65 -22.75 -5.37
C ARG A 307 4.12 -23.09 -5.59
N ARG A 308 4.94 -22.19 -6.14
CA ARG A 308 6.40 -22.40 -6.28
C ARG A 308 7.10 -22.63 -4.95
N ILE A 309 6.48 -22.24 -3.83
CA ILE A 309 6.93 -22.51 -2.46
C ILE A 309 5.89 -23.45 -1.81
N PRO A 310 6.11 -24.78 -1.80
CA PRO A 310 5.10 -25.75 -1.35
C PRO A 310 4.58 -25.51 0.07
N GLU A 311 5.44 -25.05 0.97
CA GLU A 311 5.07 -24.71 2.35
C GLU A 311 4.07 -23.55 2.41
N TRP A 312 4.26 -22.53 1.59
CA TRP A 312 3.34 -21.40 1.49
C TRP A 312 2.01 -21.82 0.88
N SER A 313 2.04 -22.68 -0.14
CA SER A 313 0.82 -23.24 -0.74
C SER A 313 -0.01 -24.02 0.28
N ALA A 314 0.62 -24.94 1.01
CA ALA A 314 -0.04 -25.76 2.02
C ALA A 314 -0.57 -24.92 3.20
N GLN A 315 0.21 -23.93 3.64
CA GLN A 315 -0.17 -23.03 4.71
C GLN A 315 -1.36 -22.15 4.29
N LEU A 316 -1.29 -21.51 3.12
CA LEU A 316 -2.37 -20.66 2.62
C LEU A 316 -3.66 -21.48 2.42
N ALA A 317 -3.58 -22.72 1.92
CA ALA A 317 -4.73 -23.61 1.82
C ALA A 317 -5.38 -23.85 3.19
N THR A 318 -4.58 -24.13 4.22
CA THR A 318 -5.05 -24.35 5.59
C THR A 318 -5.70 -23.09 6.18
N VAL A 319 -5.08 -21.93 5.97
CA VAL A 319 -5.62 -20.63 6.42
C VAL A 319 -6.97 -20.35 5.77
N ILE A 320 -7.06 -20.51 4.44
CA ILE A 320 -8.30 -20.26 3.69
C ILE A 320 -9.39 -21.24 4.14
N GLU A 321 -9.07 -22.52 4.36
CA GLU A 321 -10.01 -23.57 4.79
C GLU A 321 -10.50 -23.43 6.23
N THR A 322 -9.71 -22.83 7.12
CA THR A 322 -10.06 -22.68 8.55
C THR A 322 -10.66 -21.31 8.89
N LEU A 323 -10.64 -20.36 7.95
CA LEU A 323 -11.17 -19.01 8.17
C LEU A 323 -12.67 -19.01 8.48
N ASP A 324 -13.10 -18.17 9.44
CA ASP A 324 -14.53 -17.94 9.76
C ASP A 324 -15.29 -17.47 8.51
N GLU A 325 -16.46 -18.08 8.30
CA GLU A 325 -17.32 -17.81 7.15
C GLU A 325 -17.60 -16.32 6.94
N ARG A 326 -17.91 -15.57 8.00
CA ARG A 326 -18.23 -14.13 7.87
C ARG A 326 -17.02 -13.33 7.41
N ILE A 327 -15.82 -13.73 7.81
CA ILE A 327 -14.58 -13.11 7.35
C ILE A 327 -14.33 -13.46 5.88
N ALA A 328 -14.48 -14.73 5.51
CA ALA A 328 -14.33 -15.17 4.13
C ALA A 328 -15.34 -14.49 3.19
N THR A 329 -16.59 -14.29 3.63
CA THR A 329 -17.63 -13.54 2.91
C THR A 329 -17.25 -12.08 2.77
N TYR A 330 -16.81 -11.44 3.87
CA TYR A 330 -16.35 -10.04 3.84
C TYR A 330 -15.15 -9.83 2.90
N LYS A 331 -14.20 -10.77 2.90
CA LYS A 331 -13.05 -10.76 1.98
C LYS A 331 -13.41 -11.17 0.54
N GLY A 332 -14.65 -11.60 0.29
CA GLY A 332 -15.20 -11.83 -1.04
C GLY A 332 -14.82 -13.17 -1.68
N PHE A 333 -14.32 -14.16 -0.91
CA PHE A 333 -13.88 -15.44 -1.47
C PHE A 333 -14.59 -16.68 -0.94
N PHE A 334 -15.61 -16.53 -0.10
CA PHE A 334 -16.32 -17.66 0.48
C PHE A 334 -16.91 -18.61 -0.56
N ASP A 335 -17.53 -18.08 -1.62
CA ASP A 335 -18.28 -18.87 -2.61
C ASP A 335 -17.42 -19.81 -3.47
N TYR A 336 -16.11 -19.55 -3.57
CA TYR A 336 -15.15 -20.34 -4.35
C TYR A 336 -13.97 -20.82 -3.50
N ARG A 337 -14.14 -20.81 -2.18
CA ARG A 337 -13.11 -21.16 -1.20
C ARG A 337 -12.57 -22.58 -1.43
N ASP A 338 -13.47 -23.55 -1.57
CA ASP A 338 -13.10 -24.97 -1.66
C ASP A 338 -12.32 -25.26 -2.95
N ASP A 339 -12.64 -24.56 -4.04
CA ASP A 339 -11.91 -24.69 -5.30
C ASP A 339 -10.49 -24.14 -5.22
N VAL A 340 -10.32 -22.99 -4.55
CA VAL A 340 -8.99 -22.41 -4.27
C VAL A 340 -8.16 -23.34 -3.37
N VAL A 341 -8.78 -23.89 -2.32
CA VAL A 341 -8.12 -24.86 -1.42
C VAL A 341 -7.70 -26.11 -2.18
N ALA A 342 -8.60 -26.66 -3.02
CA ALA A 342 -8.30 -27.80 -3.87
C ALA A 342 -7.14 -27.50 -4.81
N TYR A 343 -7.13 -26.34 -5.46
CA TYR A 343 -6.05 -25.90 -6.34
C TYR A 343 -4.69 -25.78 -5.62
N LEU A 344 -4.64 -25.15 -4.44
CA LEU A 344 -3.41 -25.00 -3.65
C LEU A 344 -2.87 -26.33 -3.11
N ARG A 345 -3.74 -27.32 -2.88
CA ARG A 345 -3.36 -28.67 -2.44
C ARG A 345 -2.95 -29.60 -3.57
N GLN A 346 -3.12 -29.21 -4.84
CA GLN A 346 -2.67 -30.02 -5.97
C GLN A 346 -1.14 -30.11 -5.99
N PRO A 347 -0.57 -31.30 -6.24
CA PRO A 347 0.85 -31.44 -6.53
C PRO A 347 1.24 -30.53 -7.70
N ILE A 348 2.42 -29.92 -7.64
CA ILE A 348 3.00 -29.30 -8.83
C ILE A 348 3.40 -30.45 -9.75
N SER A 349 2.77 -30.56 -10.92
CA SER A 349 3.22 -31.51 -11.93
C SER A 349 4.56 -31.01 -12.48
N ASP A 350 5.56 -31.89 -12.48
CA ASP A 350 6.91 -31.64 -13.05
C ASP A 350 6.87 -31.27 -14.54
#